data_AF-A0A7C0ZZU3-F1
#
_entry.id   AF-A0A7C0ZZU3-F1
#
_cell.length_a   1.000
_cell.length_b   1.000
_cell.length_c   1.000
_cell.angle_alpha   90.00
_cell.angle_beta   90.00
_cell.angle_gamma   90.00
#
_symmetry.space_group_name_H-M   'P 1'
#
loop_
_entity.id
_entity.type
_entity.pdbx_description
1 polymer ?
#
loop_
_entity_poly.entity_id
_entity_poly.type
_entity_poly.pdbx_seq_one_letter_code
_entity_poly.pdbx_strand_id
1 'polypeptide(L)'
;MHRRRLSYSSENPTGKALARNQLRCLDSICANMEEDYERKSGKDIKNFFRMSKGSAGEAKGRYKRLKKVFPDKTIDKRVAVLNEIRAMLESLIKKWV
;
A
#
# COMPACT_ATOMS: atom_id res chain seq x y z
N MET A 1 29.28 -20.06 10.08
CA MET A 1 28.37 -20.19 8.92
C MET A 1 27.80 -18.80 8.57
N HIS A 2 28.38 -18.11 7.59
CA HIS A 2 27.97 -16.75 7.20
C HIS A 2 26.59 -16.80 6.50
N ARG A 3 25.52 -16.39 7.19
CA ARG A 3 24.23 -16.11 6.55
C ARG A 3 24.46 -14.97 5.56
N ARG A 4 24.49 -15.28 4.26
CA ARG A 4 24.34 -14.30 3.18
C ARG A 4 23.04 -13.54 3.43
N ARG A 5 23.11 -12.38 4.09
CA ARG A 5 22.12 -11.32 3.92
C ARG A 5 22.14 -11.03 2.43
N LEU A 6 21.16 -11.54 1.69
CA LEU A 6 20.91 -11.12 0.32
C LEU A 6 20.74 -9.61 0.40
N SER A 7 21.79 -8.88 0.04
CA SER A 7 21.83 -7.43 0.07
C SER A 7 20.86 -6.97 -1.01
N TYR A 8 19.61 -6.75 -0.60
CA TYR A 8 18.71 -5.83 -1.28
C TYR A 8 19.26 -4.41 -1.06
N SER A 9 20.49 -4.19 -1.54
CA SER A 9 21.12 -2.89 -1.61
C SER A 9 20.30 -2.03 -2.57
N SER A 10 20.22 -0.73 -2.29
CA SER A 10 19.72 0.26 -3.24
C SER A 10 20.49 0.26 -4.56
N GLU A 11 21.60 -0.47 -4.68
CA GLU A 11 22.37 -0.66 -5.90
C GLU A 11 21.93 -1.88 -6.72
N ASN A 12 21.24 -2.85 -6.10
CA ASN A 12 20.70 -4.02 -6.80
C ASN A 12 19.44 -3.63 -7.62
N PRO A 13 19.40 -3.85 -8.95
CA PRO A 13 18.25 -3.54 -9.80
C PRO A 13 16.92 -4.11 -9.29
N THR A 14 16.93 -5.34 -8.74
CA THR A 14 15.73 -5.98 -8.18
C THR A 14 15.26 -5.25 -6.92
N GLY A 15 16.18 -4.83 -6.05
CA GLY A 15 15.85 -4.05 -4.85
C GLY A 15 15.23 -2.69 -5.20
N LYS A 16 15.82 -1.98 -6.18
CA LYS A 16 15.26 -0.73 -6.72
C LYS A 16 13.85 -0.94 -7.29
N ALA A 17 13.64 -2.01 -8.07
CA ALA A 17 12.33 -2.31 -8.65
C ALA A 17 11.26 -2.60 -7.59
N LEU A 18 11.60 -3.36 -6.54
CA LEU A 18 10.69 -3.64 -5.43
C LEU A 18 10.33 -2.36 -4.66
N ALA A 19 11.31 -1.50 -4.37
CA ALA A 19 11.09 -0.22 -3.71
C ALA A 19 10.19 0.71 -4.55
N ARG A 20 10.46 0.83 -5.86
CA ARG A 20 9.63 1.61 -6.79
C ARG A 20 8.20 1.10 -6.83
N ASN A 21 8.01 -0.22 -6.92
CA ASN A 21 6.68 -0.80 -6.93
C ASN A 21 5.95 -0.58 -5.61
N GLN A 22 6.64 -0.64 -4.47
CA GLN A 22 6.05 -0.30 -3.18
C GLN A 22 5.60 1.17 -3.15
N LEU A 23 6.45 2.09 -3.61
CA LEU A 23 6.13 3.52 -3.66
C LEU A 23 4.90 3.76 -4.55
N ARG A 24 4.84 3.15 -5.73
CA ARG A 24 3.68 3.24 -6.63
C ARG A 24 2.38 2.75 -5.99
N CYS A 25 2.42 1.64 -5.26
CA CYS A 25 1.23 1.15 -4.55
C CYS A 25 0.78 2.14 -3.47
N LEU A 26 1.71 2.78 -2.75
CA LEU A 26 1.37 3.76 -1.71
C LEU A 26 0.81 5.05 -2.31
N ASP A 27 1.45 5.57 -3.35
CA ASP A 27 1.06 6.78 -4.07
C ASP A 27 -0.36 6.63 -4.68
N SER A 28 -0.64 5.46 -5.26
CA SER A 28 -1.96 5.13 -5.81
C SER A 28 -3.10 5.18 -4.78
N ILE A 29 -2.83 5.04 -3.47
CA ILE A 29 -3.89 5.17 -2.45
C ILE A 29 -4.44 6.60 -2.45
N CYS A 30 -3.53 7.59 -2.38
CA CYS A 30 -3.87 9.01 -2.37
C CYS A 30 -4.42 9.44 -3.73
N ALA A 31 -3.76 9.07 -4.84
CA ALA A 31 -4.20 9.45 -6.18
C ALA A 31 -5.65 9.03 -6.48
N ASN A 32 -6.04 7.81 -6.08
CA ASN A 32 -7.43 7.36 -6.22
C ASN A 32 -8.40 8.19 -5.34
N MET A 33 -7.99 8.62 -4.13
CA MET A 33 -8.83 9.45 -3.25
C MET A 33 -8.90 10.92 -3.71
N GLU A 34 -7.87 11.42 -4.38
CA GLU A 34 -7.88 12.75 -4.99
C GLU A 34 -8.78 12.75 -6.22
N GLU A 35 -8.69 11.71 -7.06
CA GLU A 35 -9.57 11.55 -8.22
C GLU A 35 -11.03 11.36 -7.82
N ASP A 36 -11.29 10.75 -6.66
CA ASP A 36 -12.60 10.67 -6.02
C ASP A 36 -13.19 12.05 -5.71
N TYR A 37 -12.39 12.93 -5.10
CA TYR A 37 -12.82 14.26 -4.65
C TYR A 37 -13.38 15.12 -5.80
N GLU A 38 -12.95 14.85 -7.04
CA GLU A 38 -13.42 15.54 -8.24
C GLU A 38 -14.71 14.94 -8.83
N ARG A 39 -15.22 13.82 -8.29
CA ARG A 39 -16.42 13.15 -8.81
C ARG A 39 -17.70 13.69 -8.17
N LYS A 40 -18.78 13.67 -8.96
CA LYS A 40 -20.11 14.20 -8.57
C LYS A 40 -21.14 13.12 -8.25
N SER A 41 -20.82 11.84 -8.46
CA SER A 41 -21.76 10.71 -8.27
C SER A 41 -21.28 9.74 -7.19
N GLY A 42 -22.19 9.31 -6.31
CA GLY A 42 -21.87 8.36 -5.23
C GLY A 42 -21.37 6.99 -5.73
N LYS A 43 -21.74 6.60 -6.96
CA LYS A 43 -21.28 5.35 -7.59
C LYS A 43 -19.82 5.45 -8.00
N ASP A 44 -19.42 6.55 -8.62
CA ASP A 44 -18.02 6.79 -9.00
C ASP A 44 -17.17 6.91 -7.73
N ILE A 45 -17.69 7.63 -6.72
CA ILE A 45 -17.00 7.82 -5.46
C ILE A 45 -16.64 6.49 -4.78
N LYS A 46 -17.63 5.59 -4.73
CA LYS A 46 -17.46 4.24 -4.18
C LYS A 46 -16.41 3.41 -4.92
N ASN A 47 -16.28 3.59 -6.24
CA ASN A 47 -15.30 2.84 -7.03
C ASN A 47 -13.88 3.28 -6.69
N PHE A 48 -13.64 4.59 -6.56
CA PHE A 48 -12.33 5.11 -6.16
C PHE A 48 -11.92 4.64 -4.76
N PHE A 49 -12.83 4.65 -3.77
CA PHE A 49 -12.51 4.08 -2.46
C PHE A 49 -12.18 2.57 -2.51
N ARG A 50 -12.85 1.80 -3.37
CA ARG A 50 -12.51 0.39 -3.59
C ARG A 50 -11.10 0.24 -4.19
N MET A 51 -10.74 1.10 -5.15
CA MET A 51 -9.41 1.13 -5.74
C MET A 51 -8.34 1.50 -4.70
N SER A 52 -8.52 2.57 -3.91
CA SER A 52 -7.63 2.93 -2.81
C SER A 52 -7.47 1.79 -1.81
N LYS A 53 -8.57 1.10 -1.46
CA LYS A 53 -8.55 -0.05 -0.54
C LYS A 53 -7.76 -1.21 -1.13
N GLY A 54 -7.89 -1.45 -2.44
CA GLY A 54 -7.10 -2.40 -3.22
C GLY A 54 -5.61 -2.11 -3.13
N SER A 55 -5.20 -0.89 -3.48
CA SER A 55 -3.80 -0.43 -3.42
C SER A 55 -3.21 -0.57 -2.01
N ALA A 56 -3.96 -0.23 -0.96
CA ALA A 56 -3.55 -0.42 0.43
C ALA A 56 -3.37 -1.91 0.79
N GLY A 57 -4.22 -2.79 0.26
CA GLY A 57 -4.09 -4.25 0.42
C GLY A 57 -2.85 -4.81 -0.25
N GLU A 58 -2.56 -4.36 -1.47
CA GLU A 58 -1.37 -4.74 -2.20
C GLU A 58 -0.09 -4.27 -1.51
N ALA A 59 -0.04 -3.01 -1.07
CA ALA A 59 1.05 -2.43 -0.32
C ALA A 59 1.33 -3.22 0.98
N LYS A 60 0.27 -3.63 1.69
CA LYS A 60 0.37 -4.48 2.89
C LYS A 60 0.98 -5.84 2.56
N GLY A 61 0.52 -6.49 1.49
CA GLY A 61 1.05 -7.77 1.04
C GLY A 61 2.54 -7.68 0.65
N ARG A 62 2.94 -6.57 0.02
CA ARG A 62 4.34 -6.30 -0.34
C ARG A 62 5.23 -6.14 0.89
N TYR A 63 4.83 -5.39 1.92
CA TYR A 63 5.63 -5.28 3.15
C TYR A 63 5.93 -6.65 3.78
N LYS A 64 4.96 -7.58 3.79
CA LYS A 64 5.18 -8.95 4.26
C LYS A 64 6.23 -9.72 3.44
N ARG A 65 6.32 -9.46 2.13
CA ARG A 65 7.34 -10.05 1.25
C ARG A 65 8.73 -9.41 1.43
N LEU A 66 8.78 -8.18 1.95
CA LEU A 66 10.02 -7.42 2.20
C LEU A 66 10.63 -7.66 3.59
N LYS A 67 10.23 -8.73 4.31
CA LYS A 67 10.81 -9.13 5.62
C LYS A 67 12.32 -9.36 5.62
N LYS A 68 12.91 -9.66 4.46
CA LYS A 68 14.36 -9.79 4.31
C LYS A 68 15.07 -8.44 4.12
N VAL A 69 14.31 -7.38 3.87
CA VAL A 69 14.78 -6.03 3.53
C VAL A 69 14.60 -5.07 4.70
N PHE A 70 13.44 -5.11 5.36
CA PHE A 70 13.12 -4.23 6.48
C PHE A 70 13.08 -5.01 7.80
N PRO A 71 13.44 -4.35 8.92
CA PRO A 71 13.18 -4.89 10.25
C PRO A 71 11.69 -5.16 10.46
N ASP A 72 11.35 -6.23 11.19
CA ASP A 72 9.95 -6.59 11.48
C ASP A 72 9.19 -5.42 12.11
N LYS A 73 9.80 -4.70 13.07
CA LYS A 73 9.22 -3.50 13.69
C LYS A 73 8.80 -2.43 12.67
N THR A 74 9.56 -2.27 11.58
CA THR A 74 9.22 -1.31 10.51
C THR A 74 8.05 -1.83 9.70
N ILE A 75 8.05 -3.12 9.35
CA ILE A 75 6.94 -3.75 8.63
C ILE A 75 5.65 -3.67 9.43
N ASP A 76 5.69 -4.01 10.71
CA ASP A 76 4.53 -4.03 11.59
C ASP A 76 3.90 -2.64 11.71
N LYS A 77 4.72 -1.60 11.94
CA LYS A 77 4.26 -0.20 11.96
C LYS A 77 3.59 0.20 10.64
N ARG A 78 4.19 -0.13 9.49
CA ARG A 78 3.63 0.23 8.18
C ARG A 78 2.35 -0.55 7.87
N VAL A 79 2.29 -1.83 8.24
CA VAL A 79 1.11 -2.67 8.08
C VAL A 79 -0.03 -2.22 8.99
N ALA A 80 0.26 -1.74 10.20
CA ALA A 80 -0.74 -1.17 11.10
C ALA A 80 -1.44 0.04 10.47
N VAL A 81 -0.67 1.01 9.97
CA VAL A 81 -1.21 2.18 9.26
C VAL A 81 -2.05 1.77 8.05
N LEU A 82 -1.57 0.81 7.25
CA LEU A 82 -2.35 0.30 6.10
C LEU A 82 -3.64 -0.41 6.52
N ASN A 83 -3.68 -1.05 7.69
CA ASN A 83 -4.92 -1.63 8.22
C ASN A 83 -5.91 -0.53 8.63
N GLU A 84 -5.44 0.54 9.28
CA GLU A 84 -6.27 1.70 9.64
C GLU A 84 -6.86 2.36 8.39
N ILE A 85 -6.04 2.63 7.38
CA ILE A 85 -6.50 3.18 6.08
C ILE A 85 -7.59 2.29 5.46
N ARG A 86 -7.37 0.97 5.45
CA ARG A 86 -8.35 0.03 4.89
C ARG A 86 -9.66 -0.01 5.69
N ALA A 87 -9.60 0.14 7.01
CA ALA A 87 -10.79 0.19 7.86
C ALA A 87 -11.59 1.48 7.62
N MET A 88 -10.91 2.62 7.48
CA MET A 88 -11.54 3.90 7.13
C MET A 88 -12.20 3.82 5.75
N LEU A 89 -11.49 3.30 4.74
CA LEU A 89 -12.03 3.13 3.39
C LEU A 89 -13.23 2.17 3.36
N GLU A 90 -13.19 1.08 4.14
CA GLU A 90 -14.34 0.18 4.28
C GLU A 90 -15.56 0.89 4.88
N SER A 91 -15.35 1.72 5.92
CA SER A 91 -16.42 2.52 6.51
C SER A 91 -17.01 3.51 5.51
N LEU A 92 -16.17 4.16 4.70
CA LEU A 92 -16.61 5.08 3.66
C LEU A 92 -17.42 4.34 2.58
N ILE A 93 -16.91 3.21 2.07
CA ILE A 93 -17.62 2.39 1.06
C ILE A 93 -19.01 1.97 1.56
N LYS A 94 -19.15 1.65 2.85
CA LYS A 94 -20.44 1.31 3.47
C LYS A 94 -21.40 2.48 3.61
N LYS A 95 -20.89 3.71 3.79
CA LYS A 95 -21.71 4.93 3.89
C LYS A 95 -22.40 5.26 2.56
N TRP A 96 -21.79 4.90 1.44
CA TRP A 96 -22.36 5.06 0.09
C TRP A 96 -23.12 3.79 -0.36
N VAL A 97 -23.85 3.15 0.55
CA VAL A 97 -24.78 2.02 0.29
C VAL A 97 -26.21 2.56 0.29
#